data_AF-A0A930T9B3-F1
#
_entry.id   AF-A0A930T9B3-F1
#
_cell.length_a   1.000
_cell.length_b   1.000
_cell.length_c   1.000
_cell.angle_alpha   90.00
_cell.angle_beta   90.00
_cell.angle_gamma   90.00
#
_symmetry.space_group_name_H-M   'P 1'
#
loop_
_entity.id
_entity.type
_entity.pdbx_description
1 polymer ?
#
loop_
_entity_poly.entity_id
_entity_poly.type
_entity_poly.pdbx_seq_one_letter_code
_entity_poly.pdbx_strand_id
1 'polypeptide(L)'
;MQAVSTIPTKERPTNEQLCAIARTYIREEHARVGDRIYYWDNWNISVGTNTNLVSEDQVNSNNDTYSWATTLACDITNVEVLERNDLDKEYIVTVSADITIGSGSNCNGTETESQDIEHEKHVFYCYIKSGQEDYFVTTVEE
;
A
#
# COMPACT_ATOMS: atom_id res chain seq x y z
N MET A 1 13.38 4.98 12.78
CA MET A 1 14.50 4.32 12.06
C MET A 1 13.87 3.60 10.87
N GLN A 2 14.13 4.07 9.65
CA GLN A 2 13.61 3.44 8.43
C GLN A 2 14.50 2.25 8.06
N ALA A 3 13.91 1.07 7.91
CA ALA A 3 14.60 -0.08 7.36
C ALA A 3 14.63 0.07 5.83
N VAL A 4 15.70 0.69 5.34
CA VAL A 4 15.98 0.79 3.91
C VAL A 4 16.53 -0.57 3.46
N SER A 5 15.68 -1.39 2.85
CA SER A 5 16.08 -2.68 2.27
C SER A 5 16.80 -2.45 0.95
N THR A 6 18.12 -2.26 1.00
CA THR A 6 18.92 -2.02 -0.20
C THR A 6 19.69 -3.29 -0.59
N ILE A 7 19.38 -3.77 -1.80
CA ILE A 7 20.15 -4.83 -2.46
C ILE A 7 21.08 -4.11 -3.44
N PRO A 8 22.41 -4.24 -3.33
CA PRO A 8 23.34 -3.59 -4.23
C PRO A 8 23.10 -4.08 -5.67
N THR A 9 22.58 -3.20 -6.52
CA THR A 9 22.27 -3.49 -7.91
C THR A 9 23.42 -3.10 -8.83
N LYS A 10 23.84 -4.04 -9.70
CA LYS A 10 24.55 -3.74 -10.95
C LYS A 10 23.78 -2.64 -11.71
N GLU A 11 24.44 -1.95 -12.64
CA GLU A 11 23.87 -0.88 -13.49
C GLU A 11 22.48 -1.17 -14.11
N ARG A 12 22.03 -2.43 -14.11
CA ARG A 12 20.69 -2.88 -14.50
C ARG A 12 20.16 -3.94 -13.51
N PRO A 13 18.96 -3.76 -12.93
CA PRO A 13 18.33 -4.73 -12.05
C PRO A 13 17.76 -5.89 -12.86
N THR A 14 17.77 -7.08 -12.28
CA THR A 14 17.06 -8.25 -12.82
C THR A 14 15.56 -8.11 -12.61
N ASN A 15 14.74 -8.85 -13.37
CA ASN A 15 13.30 -8.88 -13.16
C ASN A 15 12.97 -9.37 -11.74
N GLU A 16 13.70 -10.35 -11.22
CA GLU A 16 13.53 -10.85 -9.84
C GLU A 16 13.76 -9.74 -8.81
N GLN A 17 14.76 -8.89 -9.00
CA GLN A 17 15.02 -7.74 -8.12
C GLN A 17 13.90 -6.70 -8.18
N LEU A 18 13.44 -6.34 -9.38
CA LEU A 18 12.31 -5.41 -9.56
C LEU A 18 11.04 -5.95 -8.91
N CYS A 19 10.72 -7.23 -9.13
CA CYS A 19 9.60 -7.90 -8.49
C CYS A 19 9.73 -7.94 -6.96
N ALA A 20 10.93 -8.17 -6.43
CA ALA A 20 11.19 -8.15 -4.99
C ALA A 20 10.97 -6.76 -4.38
N ILE A 21 11.42 -5.69 -5.07
CA ILE A 21 11.21 -4.30 -4.63
C ILE A 21 9.71 -3.97 -4.58
N ALA A 22 8.97 -4.22 -5.66
CA ALA A 22 7.54 -3.95 -5.71
C ALA A 22 6.77 -4.75 -4.65
N ARG A 23 7.06 -6.05 -4.52
CA ARG A 23 6.44 -6.93 -3.51
C ARG A 23 6.66 -6.42 -2.09
N THR A 24 7.89 -5.99 -1.79
CA THR A 24 8.24 -5.50 -0.45
C THR A 24 7.51 -4.20 -0.16
N TYR A 25 7.49 -3.27 -1.12
CA TYR A 25 6.78 -2.00 -0.96
C TYR A 25 5.28 -2.21 -0.70
N ILE A 26 4.62 -3.09 -1.47
CA ILE A 26 3.20 -3.37 -1.26
C ILE A 26 2.93 -3.95 0.14
N ARG A 27 3.77 -4.88 0.62
CA ARG A 27 3.56 -5.51 1.94
C ARG A 27 3.91 -4.64 3.12
N GLU A 28 4.96 -3.84 3.00
CA GLU A 28 5.56 -3.17 4.17
C GLU A 28 5.18 -1.69 4.24
N GLU A 29 4.74 -1.08 3.13
CA GLU A 29 4.47 0.36 3.07
C GLU A 29 3.05 0.69 2.56
N HIS A 30 2.55 -0.02 1.53
CA HIS A 30 1.25 0.34 0.92
C HIS A 30 0.03 -0.36 1.55
N ALA A 31 0.10 -1.68 1.72
CA ALA A 31 -0.97 -2.53 2.24
C ALA A 31 -0.47 -3.30 3.47
N ARG A 32 0.19 -2.58 4.38
CA ARG A 32 0.80 -3.16 5.56
C ARG A 32 -0.25 -3.72 6.50
N VAL A 33 -0.07 -4.98 6.89
CA VAL A 33 -0.97 -5.65 7.84
C VAL A 33 -0.91 -4.94 9.19
N GLY A 34 -2.08 -4.60 9.72
CA GLY A 34 -2.27 -3.87 10.96
C GLY A 34 -2.32 -2.35 10.79
N ASP A 35 -2.00 -1.81 9.61
CA ASP A 35 -2.16 -0.38 9.36
C ASP A 35 -3.65 -0.04 9.26
N ARG A 36 -4.03 0.99 10.02
CA ARG A 36 -5.40 1.51 10.09
C ARG A 36 -5.45 2.87 9.44
N ILE A 37 -6.42 3.03 8.54
CA ILE A 37 -6.74 4.28 7.88
C ILE A 37 -8.05 4.83 8.40
N TYR A 38 -8.11 6.15 8.62
CA TYR A 38 -9.28 6.86 9.14
C TYR A 38 -9.83 7.84 8.10
N TYR A 39 -11.16 7.97 8.05
CA TYR A 39 -11.87 8.82 7.10
C TYR A 39 -13.18 9.36 7.68
N TRP A 40 -13.56 10.59 7.37
CA TRP A 40 -14.70 11.29 8.01
C TRP A 40 -16.00 11.31 7.18
N ASP A 41 -15.93 10.99 5.89
CA ASP A 41 -17.09 10.95 4.99
C ASP A 41 -17.31 9.53 4.46
N ASN A 42 -18.57 9.09 4.27
CA ASN A 42 -18.95 7.80 3.68
C ASN A 42 -18.31 7.61 2.28
N TRP A 43 -17.08 7.15 2.25
CA TRP A 43 -16.32 6.89 1.04
C TRP A 43 -16.29 5.39 0.79
N ASN A 44 -16.48 5.01 -0.47
CA ASN A 44 -16.24 3.67 -0.97
C ASN A 44 -14.72 3.48 -1.01
N ILE A 45 -14.11 2.78 -0.06
CA ILE A 45 -12.65 2.73 0.08
C ILE A 45 -12.10 1.45 -0.51
N SER A 46 -11.23 1.59 -1.52
CA SER A 46 -10.21 0.60 -1.82
C SER A 46 -8.95 0.92 -1.00
N VAL A 47 -8.29 -0.10 -0.47
CA VAL A 47 -7.00 0.09 0.22
C VAL A 47 -5.97 0.53 -0.80
N GLY A 48 -5.53 1.80 -0.72
CA GLY A 48 -4.44 2.32 -1.55
C GLY A 48 -4.66 3.72 -2.15
N THR A 49 -5.87 4.28 -2.07
CA THR A 49 -6.13 5.63 -2.62
C THR A 49 -5.66 6.73 -1.66
N ASN A 50 -4.48 7.28 -1.94
CA ASN A 50 -3.72 8.23 -1.11
C ASN A 50 -4.30 9.65 -0.91
N THR A 51 -5.57 9.92 -1.22
CA THR A 51 -6.00 11.32 -1.35
C THR A 51 -6.57 12.00 -0.10
N ASN A 52 -6.91 11.30 0.99
CA ASN A 52 -7.33 11.94 2.27
C ASN A 52 -7.15 11.01 3.49
N LEU A 53 -6.08 10.21 3.54
CA LEU A 53 -5.83 9.30 4.66
C LEU A 53 -5.15 10.06 5.81
N VAL A 54 -5.78 10.06 6.98
CA VAL A 54 -5.27 10.74 8.18
C VAL A 54 -4.71 9.68 9.12
N SER A 55 -3.49 9.90 9.63
CA SER A 55 -2.87 9.00 10.61
C SER A 55 -3.60 9.05 11.96
N GLU A 56 -3.50 7.98 12.75
CA GLU A 56 -4.13 7.87 14.09
C GLU A 56 -3.85 9.10 14.97
N ASP A 57 -2.62 9.63 14.93
CA ASP A 57 -2.20 10.82 15.69
C ASP A 57 -2.95 12.12 15.34
N GLN A 58 -3.61 12.15 14.19
CA GLN A 58 -4.38 13.31 13.71
C GLN A 58 -5.89 13.12 13.88
N VAL A 59 -6.34 12.00 14.46
CA VAL A 59 -7.73 11.80 14.85
C VAL A 59 -8.03 12.76 16.01
N ASN A 60 -8.74 13.85 15.71
CA ASN A 60 -9.11 14.83 16.72
C ASN A 60 -10.16 14.19 17.65
N SER A 61 -9.83 14.03 18.93
CA SER A 61 -10.66 13.36 19.93
C SER A 61 -11.97 14.09 20.28
N ASN A 62 -12.32 15.14 19.53
CA ASN A 62 -13.46 16.01 19.80
C ASN A 62 -14.70 15.54 19.06
N ASN A 63 -15.23 14.37 19.44
CA ASN A 63 -16.58 13.95 19.08
C ASN A 63 -16.85 13.87 17.55
N ASP A 64 -15.79 13.75 16.76
CA ASP A 64 -15.89 13.66 15.31
C ASP A 64 -16.34 12.23 14.92
N THR A 65 -17.36 12.16 14.08
CA THR A 65 -17.81 10.89 13.50
C THR A 65 -16.85 10.52 12.38
N TYR A 66 -16.29 9.31 12.43
CA TYR A 66 -15.38 8.80 11.40
C TYR A 66 -15.62 7.33 11.17
N SER A 67 -15.07 6.81 10.08
CA SER A 67 -14.94 5.40 9.81
C SER A 67 -13.47 5.05 9.66
N TRP A 68 -13.16 3.78 9.80
CA TRP A 68 -11.80 3.28 9.64
C TRP A 68 -11.81 1.94 8.92
N ALA A 69 -10.70 1.68 8.24
CA ALA A 69 -10.41 0.38 7.63
C ALA A 69 -9.02 -0.06 8.07
N THR A 70 -8.81 -1.36 8.20
CA THR A 70 -7.55 -1.97 8.61
C THR A 70 -7.25 -3.16 7.74
N THR A 71 -6.06 -3.21 7.18
CA THR A 71 -5.59 -4.38 6.44
C THR A 71 -5.31 -5.51 7.42
N LEU A 72 -6.09 -6.59 7.35
CA LEU A 72 -5.96 -7.77 8.19
C LEU A 72 -5.01 -8.81 7.57
N ALA A 73 -4.99 -8.90 6.25
CA ALA A 73 -4.09 -9.77 5.49
C ALA A 73 -3.80 -9.17 4.10
N CYS A 74 -2.59 -9.43 3.59
CA CYS A 74 -2.16 -9.06 2.24
C CYS A 74 -1.41 -10.23 1.61
N ASP A 75 -2.12 -11.00 0.78
CA ASP A 75 -1.59 -12.18 0.11
C ASP A 75 -1.27 -11.85 -1.35
N ILE A 76 0.01 -11.57 -1.63
CA ILE A 76 0.48 -11.34 -2.99
C ILE A 76 0.44 -12.65 -3.79
N THR A 77 -0.42 -12.68 -4.81
CA THR A 77 -0.71 -13.85 -5.66
C THR A 77 0.13 -13.87 -6.93
N ASN A 78 0.43 -12.71 -7.52
CA ASN A 78 1.28 -12.59 -8.71
C ASN A 78 2.16 -11.34 -8.65
N VAL A 79 3.38 -11.41 -9.22
CA VAL A 79 4.25 -10.25 -9.43
C VAL A 79 5.00 -10.39 -10.74
N GLU A 80 4.85 -9.42 -11.63
CA GLU A 80 5.46 -9.46 -12.96
C GLU A 80 5.95 -8.08 -13.42
N VAL A 81 7.06 -8.06 -14.15
CA VAL A 81 7.54 -6.84 -14.81
C VAL A 81 6.70 -6.61 -16.05
N LEU A 82 5.90 -5.54 -16.06
CA LEU A 82 5.06 -5.14 -17.17
C LEU A 82 5.86 -4.38 -18.22
N GLU A 83 6.62 -3.37 -17.79
CA GLU A 83 7.42 -2.52 -18.67
C GLU A 83 8.85 -2.35 -18.15
N ARG A 84 9.79 -2.26 -19.09
CA ARG A 84 11.22 -2.16 -18.83
C ARG A 84 11.87 -1.11 -19.72
N ASN A 85 12.32 -0.01 -19.13
CA ASN A 85 13.14 1.01 -19.80
C ASN A 85 14.51 1.10 -19.12
N ASP A 86 15.47 0.30 -19.60
CA ASP A 86 16.83 0.28 -19.08
C ASP A 86 17.64 1.54 -19.42
N LEU A 87 17.22 2.33 -20.42
CA LEU A 87 17.90 3.56 -20.80
C LEU A 87 17.68 4.63 -19.74
N ASP A 88 16.42 4.85 -19.39
CA ASP A 88 16.00 5.85 -18.41
C ASP A 88 15.96 5.30 -16.97
N LYS A 89 16.20 3.98 -16.82
CA LYS A 89 16.14 3.25 -15.55
C LYS A 89 14.77 3.34 -14.89
N GLU A 90 13.73 3.24 -15.71
CA GLU A 90 12.33 3.30 -15.31
C GLU A 90 11.66 1.96 -15.61
N TYR A 91 10.88 1.46 -14.65
CA TYR A 91 10.26 0.15 -14.73
C TYR A 91 8.84 0.19 -14.17
N ILE A 92 7.97 -0.64 -14.72
CA ILE A 92 6.62 -0.86 -14.18
C ILE A 92 6.48 -2.32 -13.82
N VAL A 93 6.11 -2.58 -12.58
CA VAL A 93 5.88 -3.94 -12.05
C VAL A 93 4.44 -4.03 -11.58
N THR A 94 3.72 -5.03 -12.08
CA THR A 94 2.38 -5.35 -11.65
C THR A 94 2.44 -6.29 -10.43
N VAL A 95 1.71 -5.97 -9.37
CA VAL A 95 1.57 -6.79 -8.16
C VAL A 95 0.09 -7.10 -7.96
N SER A 96 -0.31 -8.35 -8.13
CA SER A 96 -1.65 -8.80 -7.78
C SER A 96 -1.67 -9.31 -6.35
N ALA A 97 -2.64 -8.86 -5.56
CA ALA A 97 -2.79 -9.27 -4.17
C ALA A 97 -4.26 -9.46 -3.80
N ASP A 98 -4.52 -10.46 -2.96
CA ASP A 98 -5.77 -10.62 -2.26
C ASP A 98 -5.62 -9.91 -0.90
N ILE A 99 -6.41 -8.88 -0.64
CA ILE A 99 -6.37 -8.08 0.59
C ILE A 99 -7.63 -8.35 1.40
N THR A 100 -7.45 -8.61 2.68
CA THR A 100 -8.56 -8.75 3.63
C THR A 100 -8.64 -7.51 4.49
N ILE A 101 -9.82 -6.90 4.55
CA ILE A 101 -10.07 -5.61 5.19
C ILE A 101 -11.08 -5.80 6.31
N GLY A 102 -10.75 -5.32 7.49
CA GLY A 102 -11.71 -5.09 8.57
C GLY A 102 -12.03 -3.61 8.64
N SER A 103 -13.27 -3.27 8.97
CA SER A 103 -13.70 -1.87 9.05
C SER A 103 -14.50 -1.61 10.32
N GLY A 104 -14.72 -0.33 10.60
CA GLY A 104 -15.58 0.10 11.70
C GLY A 104 -15.81 1.59 11.65
N SER A 105 -16.52 2.11 12.65
CA SER A 105 -16.84 3.53 12.73
C SER A 105 -16.88 4.03 14.15
N ASN A 106 -16.63 5.32 14.31
CA ASN A 106 -16.87 6.07 15.51
C ASN A 106 -18.09 6.95 15.30
N CYS A 107 -19.09 6.80 16.16
CA CYS A 107 -20.25 7.68 16.21
C CYS A 107 -20.36 8.24 17.64
N ASN A 108 -20.29 9.56 17.78
CA ASN A 108 -20.40 10.25 19.08
C ASN A 108 -19.41 9.73 20.15
N GLY A 109 -18.15 9.52 19.77
CA GLY A 109 -17.09 9.12 20.69
C GLY A 109 -17.11 7.64 21.07
N THR A 110 -17.94 6.82 20.43
CA THR A 110 -17.95 5.36 20.61
C THR A 110 -17.56 4.67 19.31
N GLU A 111 -16.43 3.96 19.32
CA GLU A 111 -16.03 3.10 18.21
C GLU A 111 -16.85 1.80 18.20
N THR A 112 -17.23 1.36 17.01
CA THR A 112 -17.92 0.10 16.73
C THR A 112 -17.20 -0.59 15.58
N GLU A 113 -16.78 -1.83 15.80
CA GLU A 113 -16.24 -2.69 14.74
C GLU A 113 -17.38 -3.23 13.88
N SER A 114 -17.19 -3.21 12.56
CA SER A 114 -18.05 -3.98 11.66
C SER A 114 -17.77 -5.46 11.85
N GLN A 115 -18.83 -6.29 11.79
CA GLN A 115 -18.64 -7.74 11.73
C GLN A 115 -18.33 -8.22 10.30
N ASP A 116 -18.50 -7.34 9.32
CA ASP A 116 -18.23 -7.66 7.93
C ASP A 116 -16.72 -7.58 7.67
N ILE A 117 -16.20 -8.65 7.07
CA ILE A 117 -14.82 -8.72 6.59
C ILE A 117 -14.87 -8.73 5.08
N GLU A 118 -14.19 -7.78 4.46
CA GLU A 118 -14.13 -7.65 3.01
C GLU A 118 -12.88 -8.36 2.48
N HIS A 119 -13.05 -9.08 1.38
CA HIS A 119 -11.97 -9.77 0.68
C HIS A 119 -11.90 -9.22 -0.73
N GLU A 120 -10.88 -8.42 -0.99
CA GLU A 120 -10.73 -7.66 -2.22
C GLU A 120 -9.53 -8.14 -3.02
N LYS A 121 -9.66 -8.08 -4.34
CA LYS A 121 -8.56 -8.41 -5.26
C LYS A 121 -8.05 -7.13 -5.87
N HIS A 122 -6.78 -6.84 -5.64
CA HIS A 122 -6.12 -5.64 -6.12
C HIS A 122 -5.04 -5.99 -7.12
N VAL A 123 -4.83 -5.08 -8.07
CA VAL A 123 -3.73 -5.13 -9.02
C VAL A 123 -3.02 -3.79 -8.96
N PHE A 124 -1.86 -3.76 -8.34
CA PHE A 124 -1.06 -2.55 -8.17
C PHE A 124 -0.05 -2.40 -9.31
N TYR A 125 0.04 -1.21 -9.86
CA TYR A 125 1.07 -0.80 -10.83
C TYR A 125 2.16 -0.02 -10.09
N CYS A 126 3.26 -0.70 -9.77
CA CYS A 126 4.40 -0.12 -9.07
C CYS A 126 5.38 0.50 -10.07
N TYR A 127 5.49 1.83 -10.05
CA TYR A 127 6.48 2.56 -10.82
C TYR A 127 7.80 2.61 -10.06
N ILE A 128 8.85 2.01 -10.63
CA ILE A 128 10.18 1.91 -10.02
C ILE A 128 11.17 2.77 -10.81
N LYS A 129 11.95 3.58 -10.11
CA LYS A 129 13.06 4.35 -10.69
C LYS A 129 14.36 4.17 -9.91
N SER A 130 15.49 4.40 -10.56
CA SER A 130 16.78 4.48 -9.86
C SER A 130 16.94 5.83 -9.15
N GLY A 131 17.36 5.80 -7.89
CA GLY A 131 17.94 6.91 -7.15
C GLY A 131 19.45 6.99 -7.28
N GLN A 132 20.09 7.62 -6.29
CA GLN A 132 21.54 7.83 -6.25
C GLN A 132 22.32 6.51 -6.36
N GLU A 133 21.87 5.43 -5.71
CA GLU A 133 22.52 4.10 -5.79
C GLU A 133 21.56 2.89 -5.78
N ASP A 134 20.26 3.11 -5.58
CA ASP A 134 19.27 2.03 -5.40
C ASP A 134 18.01 2.23 -6.25
N TYR A 135 17.19 1.18 -6.36
CA TYR A 135 15.88 1.22 -7.00
C TYR A 135 14.77 1.22 -5.95
N PHE A 136 13.78 2.09 -6.12
CA PHE A 136 12.64 2.18 -5.20
C PHE A 136 11.35 2.49 -5.95
N VAL A 137 10.22 2.13 -5.34
CA VAL A 137 8.89 2.47 -5.86
C VAL A 137 8.64 3.96 -5.63
N THR A 138 8.38 4.72 -6.69
CA THR A 138 8.09 6.17 -6.62
C THR A 138 6.61 6.44 -6.47
N THR A 139 5.80 5.64 -7.15
CA THR A 139 4.35 5.80 -7.24
C THR A 139 3.71 4.43 -7.35
N VAL A 140 2.52 4.27 -6.77
CA VAL A 140 1.65 3.12 -6.97
C VAL A 140 0.31 3.63 -7.47
N GLU A 141 -0.20 2.99 -8.52
CA GLU A 141 -1.57 3.14 -9.02
C GLU A 141 -2.29 1.80 -8.87
N GLU A 142 -3.63 1.84 -8.81
CA GLU A 142 -4.52 0.69 -8.65
C GLU A 142 -5.63 0.73 -9.70
#